data_AF-A0A0E0MHL1-F1
#
_entry.id   AF-A0A0E0MHL1-F1
#
_cell.length_a   1.000
_cell.length_b   1.000
_cell.length_c   1.000
_cell.angle_alpha   90.00
_cell.angle_beta   90.00
_cell.angle_gamma   90.00
#
_symmetry.space_group_name_H-M   'P 1'
#
loop_
_entity.id
_entity.type
_entity.pdbx_description
1 polymer ?
#
loop_
_entity_poly.entity_id
_entity_poly.type
_entity_poly.pdbx_seq_one_letter_code
_entity_poly.pdbx_strand_id
1 'polypeptide(L)'
;MGLISDELYEAYKKSCSVRDNTEQQSVQCTDTLDAIDEAHIILLCVKDIYRNHILEPYCTLANPHNPHIDKPFTSGVRQMLQLQEDQDLHLSEISSEFRTTKYTMSRIWANNDTVREALGIHKGTVPSWQRCSLDILYTHDIKSSVRYHLDLTTRGYRSLIYSGDHDMSIPSIGTQAWIRSLNFSVVDEWRPWLVDGQVGG
;
A
#
# COMPACT_ATOMS: atom_id res chain seq x y z
N MET A 1 7.70 12.19 -2.28
CA MET A 1 8.67 11.08 -2.27
C MET A 1 9.53 11.25 -3.51
N GLY A 2 10.78 11.70 -3.36
CA GLY A 2 11.68 12.04 -4.47
C GLY A 2 12.44 10.81 -4.98
N LEU A 3 11.71 9.77 -5.41
CA LEU A 3 12.30 8.53 -5.92
C LEU A 3 12.88 8.68 -7.33
N ILE A 4 12.37 9.64 -8.09
CA ILE A 4 12.84 10.04 -9.41
C ILE A 4 13.07 11.56 -9.39
N SER A 5 13.95 12.05 -10.25
CA SER A 5 14.18 13.49 -10.37
C SER A 5 12.98 14.19 -11.02
N ASP A 6 12.80 15.47 -10.72
CA ASP A 6 11.71 16.27 -11.30
C ASP A 6 11.82 16.35 -12.82
N GLU A 7 13.04 16.38 -13.36
CA GLU A 7 13.29 16.37 -14.80
C GLU A 7 12.81 15.08 -15.46
N LEU A 8 13.10 13.93 -14.84
CA LEU A 8 12.63 12.62 -15.32
C LEU A 8 11.10 12.52 -15.23
N TYR A 9 10.52 13.01 -14.14
CA TYR A 9 9.06 13.03 -13.96
C TYR A 9 8.36 13.89 -15.03
N GLU A 10 8.85 15.11 -15.27
CA GLU A 10 8.25 16.01 -16.27
C GLU A 10 8.49 15.51 -17.70
N ALA A 11 9.65 14.89 -17.98
CA ALA A 11 9.91 14.23 -19.26
C ALA A 11 8.90 13.10 -19.53
N TYR A 12 8.67 12.23 -18.56
CA TYR A 12 7.67 11.16 -18.62
C TYR A 12 6.26 11.71 -18.81
N LYS A 13 5.88 12.71 -18.03
CA LYS A 13 4.54 13.31 -18.12
C LYS A 13 4.28 13.90 -19.51
N LYS A 14 5.31 14.47 -20.15
CA LYS A 14 5.21 15.02 -21.50
C LYS A 14 5.15 13.93 -22.59
N SER A 15 5.92 12.86 -22.46
CA SER A 15 5.99 11.76 -23.45
C SER A 15 4.79 10.81 -23.36
N CYS A 16 4.32 10.55 -22.14
CA CYS A 16 3.26 9.59 -21.81
C CYS A 16 1.92 10.22 -21.44
N SER A 17 1.78 11.55 -21.55
CA SER A 17 0.46 12.17 -21.35
C SER A 17 -0.59 11.52 -22.25
N VAL A 18 -1.66 11.04 -21.62
CA VAL A 18 -2.84 10.43 -22.27
C VAL A 18 -3.53 11.49 -23.13
N ARG A 19 -2.98 11.75 -24.32
CA ARG A 19 -3.69 12.44 -25.40
C ARG A 19 -4.36 11.35 -26.22
N ASP A 20 -5.67 11.24 -26.00
CA ASP A 20 -6.65 10.45 -26.76
C ASP A 20 -6.36 8.96 -26.91
N ASN A 21 -7.20 8.11 -26.27
CA ASN A 21 -7.79 6.82 -26.68
C ASN A 21 -7.17 5.94 -27.80
N THR A 22 -5.93 6.13 -28.20
CA THR A 22 -5.21 5.28 -29.14
C THR A 22 -4.25 4.44 -28.32
N GLU A 23 -4.45 3.13 -28.37
CA GLU A 23 -3.65 2.09 -27.72
C GLU A 23 -2.17 2.05 -28.16
N GLN A 24 -1.69 3.07 -28.86
CA GLN A 24 -0.30 3.23 -29.28
C GLN A 24 0.41 4.21 -28.36
N GLN A 25 1.06 3.66 -27.34
CA GLN A 25 2.12 4.38 -26.64
C GLN A 25 3.14 4.85 -27.69
N SER A 26 3.49 6.13 -27.67
CA SER A 26 4.53 6.67 -28.54
C SER A 26 5.86 6.00 -28.20
N VAL A 27 6.74 5.79 -29.18
CA VAL A 27 8.12 5.27 -28.95
C VAL A 27 8.82 6.10 -27.86
N GLN A 28 8.57 7.40 -27.83
CA GLN A 28 9.10 8.32 -26.82
C GLN A 28 8.53 8.05 -25.41
N CYS A 29 7.28 7.60 -25.28
CA CYS A 29 6.74 7.14 -24.00
C CYS A 29 7.42 5.84 -23.56
N THR A 30 7.61 4.89 -24.47
CA THR A 30 8.35 3.65 -24.21
C THR A 30 9.79 3.95 -23.79
N ASP A 31 10.51 4.83 -24.47
CA ASP A 31 11.88 5.21 -24.08
C ASP A 31 11.95 5.88 -22.69
N THR A 32 10.96 6.72 -22.35
CA THR A 32 10.90 7.32 -21.01
C THR A 32 10.44 6.34 -19.94
N LEU A 33 9.57 5.39 -20.30
CA LEU A 33 9.18 4.29 -19.44
C LEU A 33 10.39 3.42 -19.22
N ASP A 34 11.14 3.04 -20.25
CA ASP A 34 12.40 2.33 -20.15
C ASP A 34 13.42 3.13 -19.34
N ALA A 35 13.54 4.46 -19.44
CA ALA A 35 14.42 5.22 -18.56
C ALA A 35 14.01 5.17 -17.06
N ILE A 36 12.72 4.93 -16.78
CA ILE A 36 12.15 4.73 -15.44
C ILE A 36 12.22 3.24 -15.01
N ASP A 37 11.96 2.34 -15.96
CA ASP A 37 11.83 0.88 -15.92
C ASP A 37 13.15 0.17 -16.25
N GLU A 38 14.25 0.89 -16.50
CA GLU A 38 15.66 0.44 -16.65
C GLU A 38 16.19 -0.07 -15.28
N ALA A 39 15.34 -0.89 -14.67
CA ALA A 39 15.56 -2.07 -13.85
C ALA A 39 16.38 -1.89 -12.58
N HIS A 40 16.86 -0.68 -12.28
CA HIS A 40 17.67 -0.41 -11.11
C HIS A 40 17.22 0.82 -10.32
N ILE A 41 16.70 1.92 -10.87
CA ILE A 41 16.39 3.07 -10.01
C ILE A 41 15.16 2.81 -9.13
N ILE A 42 13.96 2.66 -9.68
CA ILE A 42 12.77 2.42 -8.84
C ILE A 42 12.89 1.09 -8.10
N LEU A 43 13.27 0.01 -8.79
CA LEU A 43 13.39 -1.30 -8.15
C LEU A 43 14.46 -1.32 -7.04
N LEU A 44 15.66 -0.74 -7.21
CA LEU A 44 16.62 -0.64 -6.10
C LEU A 44 16.18 0.34 -5.01
N CYS A 45 15.51 1.44 -5.38
CA CYS A 45 15.05 2.42 -4.40
C CYS A 45 13.90 1.88 -3.55
N VAL A 46 13.10 0.93 -4.05
CA VAL A 46 11.92 0.40 -3.34
C VAL A 46 12.00 -1.07 -2.95
N LYS A 47 13.07 -1.81 -3.32
CA LYS A 47 13.18 -3.27 -3.05
C LYS A 47 13.05 -3.64 -1.57
N ASP A 48 13.57 -2.79 -0.69
CA ASP A 48 13.60 -3.02 0.76
C ASP A 48 12.57 -2.13 1.49
N ILE A 49 11.68 -1.46 0.74
CA ILE A 49 10.60 -0.63 1.29
C ILE A 49 9.35 -1.49 1.44
N TYR A 50 8.77 -1.49 2.64
CA TYR A 50 7.45 -2.08 2.85
C TYR A 50 6.37 -1.19 2.21
N ARG A 51 5.83 -1.63 1.07
CA ARG A 51 4.93 -0.80 0.24
C ARG A 51 3.71 -0.26 0.96
N ASN A 52 3.18 -0.99 1.94
CA ASN A 52 1.98 -0.56 2.67
C ASN A 52 2.28 0.45 3.79
N HIS A 53 3.55 0.61 4.19
CA HIS A 53 3.97 1.57 5.20
C HIS A 53 5.48 1.81 5.12
N ILE A 54 5.91 2.88 4.46
CA ILE A 54 7.33 3.10 4.11
C ILE A 54 8.29 3.21 5.31
N LEU A 55 7.78 3.59 6.48
CA LEU A 55 8.60 3.66 7.71
C LEU A 55 8.78 2.30 8.40
N GLU A 56 8.07 1.27 7.95
CA GLU A 56 8.17 -0.06 8.54
C GLU A 56 9.23 -0.90 7.82
N PRO A 57 10.00 -1.70 8.58
CA PRO A 57 10.94 -2.66 8.00
C PRO A 57 10.22 -3.67 7.12
N TYR A 58 10.85 -4.03 6.00
CA TYR A 58 10.34 -5.07 5.12
C TYR A 58 10.32 -6.44 5.83
N CYS A 59 9.13 -7.01 5.97
CA CYS A 59 8.93 -8.33 6.55
C CYS A 59 8.53 -9.31 5.46
N THR A 60 9.21 -10.45 5.37
CA THR A 60 8.73 -11.56 4.55
C THR A 60 7.39 -12.03 5.12
N LEU A 61 6.32 -11.87 4.34
CA LEU A 61 4.97 -12.25 4.73
C LEU A 61 4.96 -13.72 5.17
N ALA A 62 4.51 -14.00 6.39
CA ALA A 62 4.11 -15.33 6.81
C ALA A 62 2.81 -15.72 6.08
N ASN A 63 2.92 -16.12 4.80
CA ASN A 63 1.84 -16.81 4.09
C ASN A 63 2.21 -18.30 3.97
N PRO A 64 1.55 -19.20 4.72
CA PRO A 64 1.83 -20.64 4.66
C PRO A 64 1.47 -21.32 3.32
N HIS A 65 0.78 -20.63 2.41
CA HIS A 65 0.24 -21.22 1.18
C HIS A 65 0.62 -20.47 -0.10
N ASN A 66 1.81 -19.87 -0.17
CA ASN A 66 2.38 -19.53 -1.48
C ASN A 66 3.18 -20.73 -2.01
N PRO A 67 2.72 -21.45 -3.06
CA PRO A 67 3.45 -22.58 -3.62
C PRO A 67 4.77 -22.17 -4.31
N HIS A 68 5.06 -20.87 -4.39
CA HIS A 68 6.28 -20.34 -5.01
C HIS A 68 7.33 -19.83 -4.01
N ILE A 69 7.16 -20.06 -2.69
CA ILE A 69 8.16 -19.68 -1.68
C ILE A 69 8.54 -20.91 -0.85
N ASP A 70 9.12 -21.91 -1.51
CA ASP A 70 9.90 -22.98 -0.88
C ASP A 70 11.32 -22.49 -0.56
N LYS A 71 11.45 -21.38 0.18
CA LYS A 71 12.73 -21.03 0.78
C LYS A 71 12.59 -21.09 2.30
N PRO A 72 13.24 -22.05 2.97
CA PRO A 72 13.27 -22.08 4.43
C PRO A 72 13.84 -20.75 4.92
N PHE A 73 13.34 -20.26 6.06
CA PHE A 73 13.91 -19.15 6.83
C PHE A 73 15.44 -19.30 6.87
N THR A 74 16.16 -18.63 5.97
CA THR A 74 17.60 -18.77 5.85
C THR A 74 18.23 -17.40 5.69
N SER A 75 19.21 -17.16 6.56
CA SER A 75 20.19 -16.09 6.57
C SER A 75 19.80 -14.70 7.11
N GLY A 76 18.70 -14.07 6.68
CA GLY A 76 18.49 -12.62 6.95
C GLY A 76 18.36 -12.23 8.44
N VAL A 77 17.51 -12.93 9.19
CA VAL A 77 17.29 -12.66 10.62
C VAL A 77 18.55 -12.98 11.46
N ARG A 78 19.34 -13.97 11.02
CA ARG A 78 20.60 -14.34 11.69
C ARG A 78 21.71 -13.30 11.46
N GLN A 79 21.69 -12.62 10.31
CA GLN A 79 22.63 -11.54 9.99
C GLN A 79 22.31 -10.23 10.72
N MET A 80 21.03 -9.92 10.96
CA MET A 80 20.65 -8.78 11.82
C MET A 80 21.04 -8.99 13.28
N LEU A 81 20.94 -10.22 13.80
CA LEU A 81 21.38 -10.56 15.15
C LEU A 81 22.91 -10.48 15.33
N GLN A 82 23.69 -10.60 14.26
CA GLN A 82 25.16 -10.50 14.32
C GLN A 82 25.69 -9.06 14.27
N LEU A 83 24.91 -8.10 13.76
CA LEU A 83 25.26 -6.67 13.82
C LEU A 83 25.02 -6.06 15.21
N GLN A 84 24.47 -6.84 16.14
CA GLN A 84 24.05 -6.40 17.46
C GLN A 84 25.14 -6.63 18.53
N GLU A 85 26.28 -7.25 18.18
CA GLU A 85 27.36 -7.55 19.13
C GLU A 85 28.38 -6.41 19.32
N ASP A 86 28.36 -5.32 18.53
CA ASP A 86 29.51 -4.39 18.51
C ASP A 86 29.24 -2.90 18.78
N GLN A 87 28.04 -2.50 19.20
CA GLN A 87 27.83 -1.14 19.74
C GLN A 87 26.84 -1.15 20.89
N ASP A 88 27.30 -0.67 22.05
CA ASP A 88 26.57 -0.31 23.28
C ASP A 88 25.50 0.79 23.04
N LEU A 89 24.57 0.53 22.12
CA LEU A 89 23.32 1.27 22.04
C LEU A 89 22.27 0.41 22.72
N HIS A 90 21.90 0.86 23.91
CA HIS A 90 20.75 0.42 24.69
C HIS A 90 19.47 0.62 23.86
N LEU A 91 19.26 -0.20 22.83
CA LEU A 91 18.03 -0.32 22.04
C LEU A 91 17.03 -1.11 22.88
N SER A 92 16.76 -0.61 24.08
CA SER A 92 15.68 -1.09 24.92
C SER A 92 14.39 -0.96 24.13
N GLU A 93 13.71 -2.09 23.92
CA GLU A 93 12.26 -2.11 23.76
C GLU A 93 11.69 -1.35 22.55
N ILE A 94 12.39 -1.32 21.41
CA ILE A 94 11.62 -1.30 20.16
C ILE A 94 11.02 -2.69 20.04
N SER A 95 9.87 -2.88 20.68
CA SER A 95 8.90 -3.91 20.35
C SER A 95 8.64 -3.79 18.86
N SER A 96 9.45 -4.47 18.06
CA SER A 96 9.31 -4.67 16.64
C SER A 96 8.14 -5.63 16.42
N GLU A 97 6.98 -5.27 16.97
CA GLU A 97 5.73 -5.96 16.75
C GLU A 97 5.30 -5.62 15.32
N PHE A 98 5.92 -6.31 14.38
CA PHE A 98 5.64 -6.19 12.97
C PHE A 98 4.12 -6.33 12.74
N ARG A 99 3.55 -5.60 11.77
CA ARG A 99 2.14 -5.79 11.38
C ARG A 99 1.82 -7.26 11.05
N THR A 100 2.82 -8.01 10.59
CA THR A 100 2.73 -9.46 10.35
C THR A 100 2.37 -10.24 11.62
N THR A 101 2.84 -9.83 12.79
CA THR A 101 2.44 -10.42 14.08
C THR A 101 0.95 -10.16 14.34
N LYS A 102 0.49 -8.93 14.15
CA LYS A 102 -0.94 -8.56 14.31
C LYS A 102 -1.83 -9.33 13.34
N TYR A 103 -1.35 -9.55 12.11
CA TYR A 103 -1.99 -10.42 11.14
C TYR A 103 -2.09 -11.87 11.65
N THR A 104 -1.00 -12.45 12.14
CA THR A 104 -1.06 -13.81 12.72
C THR A 104 -2.03 -13.89 13.89
N MET A 105 -2.03 -12.89 14.78
CA MET A 105 -2.96 -12.84 15.91
C MET A 105 -4.43 -12.78 15.47
N SER A 106 -4.76 -11.98 14.45
CA SER A 106 -6.14 -11.97 13.91
C SER A 106 -6.59 -13.34 13.40
N ARG A 107 -5.70 -14.11 12.78
CA ARG A 107 -6.01 -15.47 12.30
C ARG A 107 -6.23 -16.43 13.47
N ILE A 108 -5.39 -16.37 14.49
CA ILE A 108 -5.54 -17.22 15.69
C ILE A 108 -6.85 -16.91 16.40
N TRP A 109 -7.11 -15.63 16.63
CA TRP A 109 -8.34 -15.17 17.29
C TRP A 109 -9.60 -15.59 16.50
N ALA A 110 -9.65 -15.31 15.20
CA ALA A 110 -10.81 -15.61 14.37
C ALA A 110 -11.05 -17.12 14.16
N ASN A 111 -10.04 -17.96 14.37
CA ASN A 111 -10.16 -19.41 14.27
C ASN A 111 -10.30 -20.12 15.64
N ASN A 112 -10.32 -19.38 16.75
CA ASN A 112 -10.59 -19.96 18.05
C ASN A 112 -12.06 -20.44 18.13
N ASP A 113 -12.29 -21.66 18.61
CA ASP A 113 -13.63 -22.27 18.64
C ASP A 113 -14.64 -21.46 19.45
N THR A 114 -14.24 -20.94 20.62
CA THR A 114 -15.12 -20.11 21.46
C THR A 114 -15.46 -18.78 20.78
N VAL A 115 -14.50 -18.16 20.08
CA VAL A 115 -14.76 -16.94 19.29
C VAL A 115 -15.72 -17.24 18.15
N ARG A 116 -15.51 -18.35 17.44
CA ARG A 116 -16.38 -18.75 16.31
C ARG A 116 -17.80 -19.05 16.78
N GLU A 117 -17.95 -19.73 17.91
CA GLU A 117 -19.25 -19.97 18.53
C GLU A 117 -19.94 -18.66 18.93
N ALA A 118 -19.21 -17.74 19.58
CA ALA A 118 -19.74 -16.43 19.99
C ALA A 118 -20.15 -15.56 18.79
N LEU A 119 -19.47 -15.69 17.64
CA LEU A 119 -19.83 -15.03 16.38
C LEU A 119 -20.93 -15.75 15.59
N GLY A 120 -21.47 -16.87 16.09
CA GLY A 120 -22.54 -17.63 15.43
C GLY A 120 -22.06 -18.46 14.23
N ILE A 121 -20.76 -18.76 14.12
CA ILE A 121 -20.22 -19.59 13.05
C ILE A 121 -20.39 -21.08 13.39
N HIS A 122 -21.38 -21.71 12.78
CA HIS A 122 -21.65 -23.14 13.00
C HIS A 122 -20.52 -24.05 12.51
N LYS A 123 -20.28 -25.15 13.25
CA LYS A 123 -19.29 -26.16 12.87
C LYS A 123 -19.64 -26.74 11.50
N GLY A 124 -18.66 -26.81 10.61
CA GLY A 124 -18.79 -27.37 9.25
C GLY A 124 -19.23 -26.39 8.15
N THR A 125 -19.59 -25.13 8.45
CA THR A 125 -20.01 -24.16 7.43
C THR A 125 -18.85 -23.43 6.77
N VAL A 126 -17.91 -22.95 7.59
CA VAL A 126 -16.70 -22.24 7.16
C VAL A 126 -15.51 -23.07 7.62
N PRO A 127 -14.56 -23.49 6.77
CA PRO A 127 -13.41 -24.29 7.21
C PRO A 127 -12.50 -23.49 8.17
N SER A 128 -11.68 -22.60 7.63
CA SER A 128 -10.81 -21.71 8.41
C SER A 128 -10.97 -20.29 7.92
N TRP A 129 -11.07 -19.36 8.86
CA TRP A 129 -11.06 -17.94 8.54
C TRP A 129 -9.68 -17.52 8.03
N GLN A 130 -9.67 -16.81 6.92
CA GLN A 130 -8.49 -16.18 6.33
C GLN A 130 -8.79 -14.71 6.09
N ARG A 131 -7.79 -13.84 6.31
CA ARG A 131 -7.97 -12.39 6.13
C ARG A 131 -8.22 -11.99 4.68
N CYS A 132 -7.45 -12.60 3.77
CA CYS A 132 -7.55 -12.34 2.33
C CYS A 132 -7.61 -13.70 1.62
N SER A 133 -8.62 -13.88 0.77
CA SER A 133 -8.68 -15.01 -0.16
C SER A 133 -8.16 -14.54 -1.51
N LEU A 134 -7.11 -15.17 -2.01
CA LEU A 134 -6.51 -14.85 -3.31
C LEU A 134 -7.13 -15.67 -4.46
N ASP A 135 -7.96 -16.65 -4.12
CA ASP A 135 -8.55 -17.58 -5.08
C ASP A 135 -9.92 -17.11 -5.61
N ILE A 136 -10.33 -15.88 -5.27
CA ILE A 136 -11.57 -15.29 -5.76
C ILE A 136 -11.33 -14.80 -7.19
N LEU A 137 -12.02 -15.41 -8.15
CA LEU A 137 -12.05 -14.92 -9.53
C LEU A 137 -12.74 -13.55 -9.56
N TYR A 138 -11.96 -12.51 -9.86
CA TYR A 138 -12.44 -11.14 -9.95
C TYR A 138 -12.07 -10.53 -11.30
N THR A 139 -13.05 -9.92 -11.98
CA THR A 139 -12.84 -9.23 -13.25
C THR A 139 -12.72 -7.72 -12.99
N HIS A 140 -11.62 -7.11 -13.43
CA HIS A 140 -11.37 -5.67 -13.31
C HIS A 140 -11.95 -4.89 -14.50
N ASP A 141 -13.28 -4.82 -14.57
CA ASP A 141 -14.06 -4.14 -15.61
C ASP A 141 -14.23 -2.63 -15.34
N ILE A 142 -14.22 -2.20 -14.07
CA ILE A 142 -14.21 -0.78 -13.69
C ILE A 142 -12.77 -0.27 -13.63
N LYS A 143 -12.40 0.61 -14.58
CA LYS A 143 -11.06 1.22 -14.64
C LYS A 143 -10.88 2.44 -13.75
N SER A 144 -11.96 3.14 -13.41
CA SER A 144 -11.91 4.34 -12.57
C SER A 144 -13.22 4.54 -11.80
N SER A 145 -13.11 4.87 -10.52
CA SER A 145 -14.24 5.21 -9.66
C SER A 145 -14.57 6.71 -9.62
N VAL A 146 -13.73 7.56 -10.25
CA VAL A 146 -13.83 9.03 -10.15
C VAL A 146 -15.20 9.55 -10.59
N ARG A 147 -15.74 9.01 -11.69
CA ARG A 147 -17.08 9.38 -12.18
C ARG A 147 -18.18 9.06 -11.16
N TYR A 148 -18.08 7.93 -10.46
CA TYR A 148 -19.07 7.56 -9.45
C TYR A 148 -19.00 8.48 -8.22
N HIS A 149 -17.80 8.93 -7.83
CA HIS A 149 -17.66 9.95 -6.78
C HIS A 149 -18.35 11.27 -7.17
N LEU A 150 -18.19 11.71 -8.42
CA LEU A 150 -18.88 12.89 -8.95
C LEU A 150 -20.41 12.71 -8.95
N ASP A 151 -20.89 11.58 -9.45
CA ASP A 151 -22.32 11.27 -9.54
C ASP A 151 -23.00 11.21 -8.17
N LEU A 152 -22.32 10.69 -7.14
CA LEU A 152 -22.84 10.68 -5.77
C LEU A 152 -22.81 12.06 -5.14
N THR A 153 -21.72 12.81 -5.32
CA THR A 153 -21.58 14.15 -4.75
C THR A 153 -22.62 15.12 -5.34
N THR A 154 -22.87 15.05 -6.65
CA THR A 154 -23.88 15.88 -7.34
C THR A 154 -25.32 15.59 -6.90
N ARG A 155 -25.58 14.39 -6.36
CA ARG A 155 -26.87 14.02 -5.75
C ARG A 155 -27.00 14.46 -4.28
N GLY A 156 -25.97 15.11 -3.73
CA GLY A 156 -25.97 15.60 -2.35
C GLY A 156 -25.44 14.61 -1.31
N TYR A 157 -24.83 13.48 -1.72
CA TYR A 157 -24.17 12.58 -0.78
C TYR A 157 -22.84 13.16 -0.32
N ARG A 158 -22.60 13.13 1.00
CA ARG A 158 -21.34 13.56 1.60
C ARG A 158 -20.30 12.45 1.45
N SER A 159 -19.10 12.82 1.02
CA SER A 159 -17.95 11.93 0.90
C SER A 159 -16.81 12.43 1.80
N LEU A 160 -16.13 11.51 2.47
CA LEU A 160 -14.85 11.75 3.14
C LEU A 160 -13.80 10.85 2.49
N ILE A 161 -12.76 11.45 1.94
CA ILE A 161 -11.62 10.74 1.38
C ILE A 161 -10.42 11.03 2.27
N TYR A 162 -9.77 9.99 2.76
CA TYR A 162 -8.57 10.08 3.58
C TYR A 162 -7.49 9.14 3.04
N SER A 163 -6.23 9.44 3.29
CA SER A 163 -5.08 8.62 2.88
C SER A 163 -4.02 8.69 3.95
N GLY A 164 -3.39 7.55 4.26
CA GLY A 164 -2.17 7.53 5.05
C GLY A 164 -1.01 8.05 4.20
N ASP A 165 -0.25 9.00 4.73
CA ASP A 165 0.88 9.64 4.03
C ASP A 165 2.10 8.72 3.85
N HIS A 166 2.17 7.64 4.63
CA HIS A 166 3.20 6.60 4.54
C HIS A 166 2.81 5.39 3.67
N ASP A 167 1.64 5.37 3.03
CA ASP A 167 1.26 4.32 2.08
C ASP A 167 1.92 4.58 0.70
N MET A 168 2.71 3.62 0.22
CA MET A 168 3.31 3.67 -1.12
C MET A 168 2.47 2.89 -2.13
N SER A 169 1.63 1.95 -1.69
CA SER A 169 0.76 1.17 -2.57
C SER A 169 -0.29 2.06 -3.24
N ILE A 170 -0.93 2.95 -2.47
CA ILE A 170 -1.85 3.98 -2.97
C ILE A 170 -1.46 5.34 -2.35
N PRO A 171 -0.49 6.06 -2.95
CA PRO A 171 0.08 7.24 -2.32
C PRO A 171 -0.91 8.41 -2.27
N SER A 172 -0.84 9.18 -1.19
CA SER A 172 -1.72 10.34 -0.94
C SER A 172 -1.71 11.37 -2.08
N ILE A 173 -0.58 11.53 -2.78
CA ILE A 173 -0.48 12.43 -3.93
C ILE A 173 -1.34 11.97 -5.12
N GLY A 174 -1.51 10.65 -5.31
CA GLY A 174 -2.42 10.09 -6.31
C GLY A 174 -3.87 10.40 -5.95
N THR A 175 -4.23 10.26 -4.67
CA THR A 175 -5.54 10.66 -4.16
C THR A 175 -5.82 12.15 -4.39
N GLN A 176 -4.87 13.02 -4.05
CA GLN A 176 -5.00 14.46 -4.30
C GLN A 176 -5.16 14.77 -5.80
N ALA A 177 -4.43 14.08 -6.67
CA ALA A 177 -4.47 14.31 -8.11
C ALA A 177 -5.85 14.04 -8.71
N TRP A 178 -6.49 12.91 -8.39
CA TRP A 178 -7.83 12.62 -8.92
C TRP A 178 -8.91 13.48 -8.27
N ILE A 179 -8.77 13.88 -7.00
CA ILE A 179 -9.72 14.83 -6.38
C ILE A 179 -9.65 16.17 -7.10
N ARG A 180 -8.45 16.68 -7.40
CA ARG A 180 -8.25 17.93 -8.16
C ARG A 180 -8.85 17.84 -9.56
N SER A 181 -8.88 16.65 -10.20
CA SER A 181 -9.47 16.50 -11.53
C SER A 181 -10.99 16.66 -11.56
N LEU A 182 -11.68 16.55 -10.42
CA LEU A 182 -13.11 16.85 -10.30
C LEU A 182 -13.44 18.35 -10.35
N ASN A 183 -12.43 19.22 -10.16
CA ASN A 183 -12.55 20.67 -10.25
C ASN A 183 -13.64 21.28 -9.35
N PHE A 184 -13.76 20.78 -8.12
CA PHE A 184 -14.63 21.38 -7.11
C PHE A 184 -14.06 22.69 -6.57
N SER A 185 -14.94 23.60 -6.17
CA SER A 185 -14.55 24.81 -5.45
C SER A 185 -14.07 24.46 -4.04
N VAL A 186 -12.94 25.04 -3.65
CA VAL A 186 -12.43 24.96 -2.27
C VAL A 186 -13.30 25.86 -1.39
N VAL A 187 -13.84 25.28 -0.31
CA VAL A 187 -14.70 26.01 0.65
C VAL A 187 -14.02 26.24 2.00
N ASP A 188 -12.99 25.45 2.31
CA ASP A 188 -12.12 25.58 3.48
C ASP A 188 -10.69 25.26 3.02
N GLU A 189 -9.74 26.11 3.40
CA GLU A 189 -8.36 25.99 2.95
C GLU A 189 -7.66 24.80 3.63
N TRP A 190 -6.57 24.35 3.00
CA TRP A 190 -5.76 23.27 3.58
C TRP A 190 -5.23 23.68 4.95
N ARG A 191 -5.51 22.86 5.97
CA ARG A 191 -5.12 23.13 7.35
C ARG A 191 -4.85 21.84 8.11
N PRO A 192 -3.96 21.90 9.12
CA PRO A 192 -3.77 20.75 9.99
C PRO A 192 -5.04 20.46 10.79
N TRP A 193 -5.24 19.20 11.13
CA TRP A 193 -6.19 18.79 12.16
C TRP A 193 -5.44 18.20 13.35
N LEU A 194 -5.98 18.42 14.55
CA LEU A 194 -5.32 18.06 15.81
C LEU A 194 -6.03 16.90 16.49
N VAL A 195 -5.24 16.01 17.09
CA VAL A 195 -5.69 14.96 18.03
C VAL A 195 -4.85 15.11 19.28
N ASP A 196 -5.50 15.29 20.44
CA ASP A 196 -4.81 15.40 21.74
C ASP A 196 -3.66 16.43 21.75
N GLY A 197 -3.83 17.53 21.02
CA GLY A 197 -2.85 18.61 20.91
C GLY A 197 -1.69 18.35 19.94
N GLN A 198 -1.70 17.22 19.21
CA GLN A 198 -0.71 16.88 18.19
C GLN A 198 -1.31 16.95 16.79
N VAL A 199 -0.48 17.22 15.79
CA VAL A 199 -0.89 17.20 14.37
C VAL A 199 -1.21 15.77 13.96
N GLY A 200 -2.47 15.50 13.65
CA GLY A 200 -2.94 14.21 13.12
C GLY A 200 -2.80 14.10 11.61
N GLY A 201 -2.72 15.23 10.91
CA GLY A 201 -2.51 15.38 9.48
C GLY A 201 -3.06 16.70 8.96
#